data_AF-A0A0L0UYW9-F1
#
_entry.id   AF-A0A0L0UYW9-F1
#
_cell.length_a   1.000
_cell.length_b   1.000
_cell.length_c   1.000
_cell.angle_alpha   90.00
_cell.angle_beta   90.00
_cell.angle_gamma   90.00
#
_symmetry.space_group_name_H-M   'P 1'
#
loop_
_entity.id
_entity.type
_entity.pdbx_description
1 polymer ?
#
loop_
_entity_poly.entity_id
_entity_poly.type
_entity_poly.pdbx_seq_one_letter_code
_entity_poly.pdbx_strand_id
1 'polypeptide(L)'
;MYQRYHLPLEDDLSVSCKTDPNLTIEEMAEKGEILKNLLSNLLPSINEQIPSLVTSLDLDDLKEEHPVPDVQLALEILSNLDQTLKSILSSITSLTQESPRPDQKYDHRLQTLKVYRFSQLRSAILILVYIIIDRLAEFCRVSMRWHAVQILVTGPAQAWTQASKLKRGVHVVRDHGRNLIAETIAWHRKSDWAVIQGDWLHAAGTCDKQIENSTKLFNLSLKLISHLACLPRSSSEEPDMVAIIHTRRKSAIGRMGEVARTAILLAKLTRTMARKVSQMIPRKPIFELDTEINSETLEQFRNAFESTIENLPILLGCLGKITWDQPTLTIPNRDEMVSSANGLAKSFNSTSTLFVSPLLDEIEHSSPGIDFKAWRLSFGDSWDKVVDRLLYLVSSFEVEPEQQLEQDN
;
A
#
# COMPACT_ATOMS: atom_id res chain seq x y z
N MET A 1 14.64 20.13 7.54
CA MET A 1 13.60 19.56 8.42
C MET A 1 13.68 18.03 8.45
N TYR A 2 13.70 17.34 7.30
CA TYR A 2 13.73 15.87 7.24
C TYR A 2 14.91 15.16 7.93
N GLN A 3 16.14 15.72 7.90
CA GLN A 3 17.30 15.13 8.58
C GLN A 3 17.14 15.02 10.11
N ARG A 4 16.28 15.86 10.73
CA ARG A 4 16.11 15.93 12.19
C ARG A 4 15.22 14.81 12.75
N TYR A 5 14.40 14.21 11.89
CA TYR A 5 13.43 13.19 12.27
C TYR A 5 13.74 11.85 11.58
N HIS A 6 14.97 11.68 11.11
CA HIS A 6 15.40 10.46 10.46
C HIS A 6 15.62 9.36 11.51
N LEU A 7 14.86 8.30 11.35
CA LEU A 7 15.01 7.05 12.09
C LEU A 7 15.73 6.08 11.14
N PRO A 8 16.82 5.39 11.55
CA PRO A 8 17.51 4.45 10.67
C PRO A 8 16.56 3.35 10.19
N LEU A 9 16.73 2.85 8.97
CA LEU A 9 15.93 1.73 8.47
C LEU A 9 16.19 0.47 9.33
N GLU A 10 15.21 -0.41 9.46
CA GLU A 10 15.34 -1.64 10.29
C GLU A 10 16.51 -2.51 9.83
N ASP A 11 16.84 -2.51 8.53
CA ASP A 11 17.98 -3.24 7.95
C ASP A 11 19.36 -2.69 8.35
N ASP A 12 19.48 -1.38 8.61
CA ASP A 12 20.75 -0.74 9.02
C ASP A 12 21.15 -1.07 10.47
N LEU A 13 20.27 -1.74 11.24
CA LEU A 13 20.39 -1.93 12.68
C LEU A 13 20.51 -3.40 13.11
N SER A 14 20.70 -4.31 12.16
CA SER A 14 20.85 -5.76 12.38
C SER A 14 22.04 -6.17 13.26
N VAL A 15 22.86 -5.22 13.74
CA VAL A 15 24.18 -5.52 14.33
C VAL A 15 24.27 -5.36 15.87
N SER A 16 23.40 -4.64 16.59
CA SER A 16 23.80 -4.18 17.94
C SER A 16 23.18 -4.87 19.17
N CYS A 17 21.96 -5.42 19.10
CA CYS A 17 21.29 -5.92 20.32
C CYS A 17 20.73 -7.34 20.14
N LYS A 18 21.17 -8.28 20.99
CA LYS A 18 20.69 -9.67 21.01
C LYS A 18 19.19 -9.70 21.36
N THR A 19 18.41 -10.41 20.56
CA THR A 19 17.03 -10.76 20.89
C THR A 19 17.01 -11.76 22.04
N ASP A 20 15.96 -11.71 22.86
CA ASP A 20 15.75 -12.65 23.97
C ASP A 20 14.51 -13.53 23.68
N PRO A 21 14.69 -14.85 23.52
CA PRO A 21 13.58 -15.77 23.28
C PRO A 21 12.76 -16.10 24.53
N ASN A 22 13.27 -15.82 25.74
CA ASN A 22 12.61 -16.16 27.01
C ASN A 22 11.95 -14.96 27.68
N LEU A 23 11.85 -13.84 26.96
CA LEU A 23 11.37 -12.59 27.50
C LEU A 23 9.90 -12.69 27.96
N THR A 24 9.65 -12.27 29.18
CA THR A 24 8.32 -12.28 29.82
C THR A 24 7.59 -10.94 29.66
N ILE A 25 6.28 -10.93 29.91
CA ILE A 25 5.50 -9.68 29.89
C ILE A 25 5.98 -8.74 31.00
N GLU A 26 6.35 -9.29 32.16
CA GLU A 26 6.83 -8.53 33.31
C GLU A 26 8.14 -7.82 33.02
N GLU A 27 9.08 -8.47 32.33
CA GLU A 27 10.34 -7.86 31.87
C GLU A 27 10.10 -6.77 30.81
N MET A 28 8.95 -6.81 30.13
CA MET A 28 8.53 -5.83 29.13
C MET A 28 7.65 -4.70 29.70
N ALA A 29 7.46 -4.64 31.03
CA ALA A 29 6.54 -3.69 31.66
C ALA A 29 6.87 -2.22 31.34
N GLU A 30 8.14 -1.84 31.32
CA GLU A 30 8.57 -0.48 30.97
C GLU A 30 8.17 -0.12 29.53
N LYS A 31 8.40 -1.04 28.58
CA LYS A 31 7.95 -0.87 27.19
C LYS A 31 6.44 -0.82 27.06
N GLY A 32 5.73 -1.57 27.91
CA GLY A 32 4.27 -1.49 28.04
C GLY A 32 3.79 -0.08 28.41
N GLU A 33 4.43 0.57 29.38
CA GLU A 33 4.08 1.94 29.77
C GLU A 33 4.48 2.97 28.70
N ILE A 34 5.62 2.80 28.03
CA ILE A 34 6.01 3.64 26.88
C ILE A 34 4.96 3.55 25.77
N LEU A 35 4.55 2.33 25.40
CA LEU A 35 3.52 2.09 24.38
C LEU A 35 2.19 2.73 24.78
N LYS A 36 1.78 2.55 26.03
CA LYS A 36 0.53 3.13 26.54
C LYS A 36 0.56 4.66 26.51
N ASN A 37 1.66 5.28 26.93
CA ASN A 37 1.85 6.72 26.86
C ASN A 37 1.83 7.22 25.40
N LEU A 38 2.48 6.50 24.49
CA LEU A 38 2.49 6.80 23.07
C LEU A 38 1.09 6.81 22.48
N LEU A 39 0.31 5.74 22.70
CA LEU A 39 -1.02 5.57 22.13
C LEU A 39 -2.10 6.43 22.80
N SER A 40 -1.97 6.70 24.09
CA SER A 40 -3.01 7.38 24.87
C SER A 40 -2.78 8.89 25.02
N ASN A 41 -1.52 9.35 24.94
CA ASN A 41 -1.16 10.74 25.21
C ASN A 41 -0.46 11.39 24.02
N LEU A 42 0.65 10.81 23.53
CA LEU A 42 1.49 11.46 22.52
C LEU A 42 0.85 11.52 21.12
N LEU A 43 0.29 10.42 20.62
CA LEU A 43 -0.41 10.44 19.33
C LEU A 43 -1.68 11.31 19.39
N PRO A 44 -2.54 11.20 20.42
CA PRO A 44 -3.69 12.08 20.54
C PRO A 44 -3.35 13.57 20.69
N SER A 45 -2.23 13.94 21.32
CA SER A 45 -1.88 15.37 21.47
C SER A 45 -1.61 16.07 20.13
N ILE A 46 -1.12 15.34 19.11
CA ILE A 46 -0.99 15.85 17.75
C ILE A 46 -2.36 16.30 17.19
N ASN A 47 -3.44 15.59 17.52
CA ASN A 47 -4.79 15.93 17.07
C ASN A 47 -5.32 17.24 17.64
N GLU A 48 -4.73 17.75 18.73
CA GLU A 48 -5.05 19.05 19.32
C GLU A 48 -4.08 20.14 18.85
N GLN A 49 -2.80 19.81 18.70
CA GLN A 49 -1.76 20.75 18.30
C GLN A 49 -1.91 21.19 16.83
N ILE A 50 -2.26 20.28 15.91
CA ILE A 50 -2.44 20.64 14.48
C ILE A 50 -3.60 21.64 14.30
N PRO A 51 -4.83 21.39 14.80
CA PRO A 51 -5.90 22.38 14.72
C PRO A 51 -5.51 23.69 15.39
N SER A 52 -4.90 23.66 16.57
CA SER A 52 -4.46 24.87 17.27
C SER A 52 -3.49 25.70 16.42
N LEU A 53 -2.56 25.05 15.71
CA LEU A 53 -1.66 25.73 14.78
C LEU A 53 -2.43 26.37 13.63
N VAL A 54 -3.36 25.63 13.02
CA VAL A 54 -4.20 26.14 11.92
C VAL A 54 -5.01 27.36 12.37
N THR A 55 -5.60 27.33 13.56
CA THR A 55 -6.32 28.46 14.15
C THR A 55 -5.39 29.63 14.41
N SER A 56 -4.20 29.41 14.98
CA SER A 56 -3.23 30.49 15.26
C SER A 56 -2.71 31.18 14.01
N LEU A 57 -2.66 30.46 12.89
CA LEU A 57 -2.28 31.00 11.58
C LEU A 57 -3.47 31.62 10.84
N ASP A 58 -4.65 31.63 11.46
CA ASP A 58 -5.91 32.12 10.91
C ASP A 58 -6.30 31.45 9.58
N LEU A 59 -6.09 30.13 9.52
CA LEU A 59 -6.33 29.31 8.34
C LEU A 59 -7.64 28.52 8.41
N ASP A 60 -8.40 28.61 9.50
CA ASP A 60 -9.62 27.84 9.73
C ASP A 60 -10.88 28.45 9.06
N ASP A 61 -11.01 29.78 9.00
CA ASP A 61 -12.19 30.38 8.35
C ASP A 61 -11.97 30.49 6.84
N LEU A 62 -12.71 29.69 6.07
CA LEU A 62 -12.72 29.73 4.61
C LEU A 62 -13.29 31.03 4.02
N LYS A 63 -14.04 31.81 4.81
CA LYS A 63 -14.68 33.07 4.42
C LYS A 63 -13.85 34.30 4.74
N GLU A 64 -12.91 34.18 5.68
CA GLU A 64 -12.10 35.31 6.10
C GLU A 64 -11.11 35.70 5.01
N GLU A 65 -11.20 36.98 4.64
CA GLU A 65 -10.44 37.59 3.57
C GLU A 65 -8.97 37.80 4.02
N HIS A 66 -8.72 38.27 5.23
CA HIS A 66 -7.35 38.60 5.63
C HIS A 66 -6.92 37.76 6.81
N PRO A 67 -6.24 36.62 6.60
CA PRO A 67 -5.71 35.84 7.71
C PRO A 67 -4.71 36.70 8.48
N VAL A 68 -4.95 36.91 9.78
CA VAL A 68 -4.05 37.63 10.68
C VAL A 68 -3.41 36.62 11.63
N PRO A 69 -2.24 36.05 11.27
CA PRO A 69 -1.62 35.02 12.09
C PRO A 69 -1.12 35.61 13.41
N ASP A 70 -1.43 34.94 14.52
CA ASP A 70 -0.72 35.12 15.78
C ASP A 70 0.61 34.36 15.71
N VAL A 71 1.64 35.07 15.24
CA VAL A 71 2.98 34.49 15.04
C VAL A 71 3.58 33.99 16.35
N GLN A 72 3.31 34.65 17.48
CA GLN A 72 3.87 34.24 18.76
C GLN A 72 3.26 32.92 19.24
N LEU A 73 1.93 32.84 19.20
CA LEU A 73 1.21 31.61 19.52
C LEU A 73 1.57 30.47 18.56
N ALA A 74 1.67 30.76 17.26
CA ALA A 74 2.06 29.77 16.25
C ALA A 74 3.47 29.20 16.52
N LEU A 75 4.44 30.05 16.88
CA LEU A 75 5.80 29.62 17.22
C LEU A 75 5.83 28.75 18.49
N GLU A 76 5.02 29.09 19.50
CA GLU A 76 4.89 28.28 20.71
C GLU A 76 4.30 26.90 20.40
N ILE A 77 3.22 26.85 19.62
CA ILE A 77 2.60 25.58 19.20
C ILE A 77 3.57 24.74 18.37
N LEU A 78 4.31 25.36 17.44
CA LEU A 78 5.34 24.67 16.64
C LEU A 78 6.46 24.10 17.51
N SER A 79 6.89 24.83 18.54
CA SER A 79 7.88 24.35 19.51
C SER A 79 7.37 23.15 20.29
N ASN A 80 6.13 23.21 20.78
CA ASN A 80 5.50 22.09 21.50
C ASN A 80 5.30 20.87 20.60
N LEU A 81 4.95 21.08 19.32
CA LEU A 81 4.84 20.02 18.33
C LEU A 81 6.20 19.39 18.02
N ASP A 82 7.27 20.18 17.87
CA ASP A 82 8.65 19.65 17.69
C ASP A 82 9.05 18.74 18.86
N GLN A 83 8.75 19.14 20.10
CA GLN A 83 9.02 18.30 21.26
C GLN A 83 8.17 17.03 21.28
N THR A 84 6.88 17.14 20.97
CA THR A 84 5.96 15.99 20.88
C THR A 84 6.46 14.97 19.85
N LEU A 85 6.87 15.43 18.66
CA LEU A 85 7.43 14.58 17.61
C LEU A 85 8.72 13.90 18.06
N LYS A 86 9.62 14.61 18.74
CA LYS A 86 10.84 13.99 19.30
C LYS A 86 10.52 12.94 20.36
N SER A 87 9.56 13.19 21.25
CA SER A 87 9.13 12.23 22.26
C SER A 87 8.51 10.98 21.62
N ILE A 88 7.74 11.14 20.54
CA ILE A 88 7.19 10.02 19.76
C ILE A 88 8.31 9.20 19.13
N LEU A 89 9.28 9.85 18.48
CA LEU A 89 10.41 9.14 17.87
C LEU A 89 11.27 8.43 18.91
N SER A 90 11.54 9.08 20.04
CA SER A 90 12.27 8.46 21.15
C SER A 90 11.51 7.25 21.73
N SER A 91 10.19 7.36 21.90
CA SER A 91 9.36 6.23 22.33
C SER A 91 9.46 5.07 21.34
N ILE A 92 9.41 5.35 20.04
CA ILE A 92 9.51 4.31 19.01
C ILE A 92 10.90 3.68 18.95
N THR A 93 11.97 4.48 19.07
CA THR A 93 13.33 3.96 19.20
C THR A 93 13.45 3.03 20.40
N SER A 94 12.93 3.43 21.55
CA SER A 94 12.97 2.60 22.75
C SER A 94 12.19 1.29 22.57
N LEU A 95 10.99 1.34 21.97
CA LEU A 95 10.20 0.14 21.68
C LEU A 95 10.91 -0.81 20.70
N THR A 96 11.53 -0.29 19.64
CA THR A 96 12.02 -1.11 18.51
C THR A 96 13.50 -1.49 18.60
N GLN A 97 14.35 -0.67 19.23
CA GLN A 97 15.81 -0.77 19.13
C GLN A 97 16.52 -1.03 20.47
N GLU A 98 15.98 -0.51 21.57
CA GLU A 98 16.61 -0.66 22.90
C GLU A 98 16.27 -2.02 23.53
N SER A 99 17.12 -2.49 24.45
CA SER A 99 16.82 -3.69 25.25
C SER A 99 15.70 -3.43 26.26
N PRO A 100 14.90 -4.45 26.64
CA PRO A 100 14.92 -5.80 26.09
C PRO A 100 14.22 -5.89 24.73
N ARG A 101 14.71 -6.78 23.84
CA ARG A 101 14.15 -6.99 22.50
C ARG A 101 13.58 -8.40 22.40
N PRO A 102 12.28 -8.56 22.12
CA PRO A 102 11.71 -9.88 21.91
C PRO A 102 12.33 -10.58 20.70
N ASP A 103 12.38 -11.90 20.75
CA ASP A 103 12.66 -12.72 19.56
C ASP A 103 11.38 -12.97 18.76
N GLN A 104 11.42 -12.69 17.45
CA GLN A 104 10.29 -12.78 16.55
C GLN A 104 9.64 -14.18 16.49
N LYS A 105 10.39 -15.24 16.82
CA LYS A 105 9.91 -16.62 16.80
C LYS A 105 9.27 -17.06 18.11
N TYR A 106 9.57 -16.36 19.21
CA TYR A 106 9.20 -16.79 20.56
C TYR A 106 8.34 -15.76 21.31
N ASP A 107 8.01 -14.61 20.70
CA ASP A 107 7.22 -13.53 21.30
C ASP A 107 5.70 -13.73 21.33
N HIS A 108 5.20 -14.93 21.00
CA HIS A 108 3.78 -15.30 20.97
C HIS A 108 2.98 -14.86 22.23
N ARG A 109 3.62 -14.90 23.41
CA ARG A 109 3.02 -14.53 24.70
C ARG A 109 2.99 -13.03 24.98
N LEU A 110 3.72 -12.21 24.23
CA LEU A 110 3.89 -10.78 24.52
C LEU A 110 2.73 -9.90 24.08
N GLN A 111 1.64 -10.48 23.56
CA GLN A 111 0.42 -9.75 23.16
C GLN A 111 0.74 -8.55 22.23
N THR A 112 0.47 -7.32 22.66
CA THR A 112 0.72 -6.10 21.87
C THR A 112 2.20 -5.68 21.83
N LEU A 113 3.06 -6.33 22.63
CA LEU A 113 4.50 -6.03 22.75
C LEU A 113 5.38 -6.91 21.85
N LYS A 114 4.76 -7.58 20.87
CA LYS A 114 5.41 -8.36 19.82
C LYS A 114 6.26 -7.49 18.89
N VAL A 115 7.34 -8.06 18.34
CA VAL A 115 8.23 -7.38 17.38
C VAL A 115 7.44 -6.83 16.20
N TYR A 116 6.56 -7.64 15.63
CA TYR A 116 5.70 -7.27 14.51
C TYR A 116 4.83 -6.04 14.83
N ARG A 117 4.26 -5.97 16.05
CA ARG A 117 3.42 -4.85 16.47
C ARG A 117 4.21 -3.55 16.56
N PHE A 118 5.46 -3.62 17.01
CA PHE A 118 6.34 -2.46 17.04
C PHE A 118 6.80 -2.03 15.65
N SER A 119 7.14 -2.96 14.75
CA SER A 119 7.53 -2.63 13.36
C SER A 119 6.38 -1.97 12.59
N GLN A 120 5.15 -2.47 12.72
CA GLN A 120 3.97 -1.84 12.10
C GLN A 120 3.70 -0.44 12.71
N LEU A 121 3.80 -0.30 14.03
CA LEU A 121 3.63 0.99 14.70
C LEU A 121 4.70 2.01 14.28
N ARG A 122 5.96 1.58 14.17
CA ARG A 122 7.07 2.38 13.65
C ARG A 122 6.77 2.87 12.24
N SER A 123 6.36 1.97 11.35
CA SER A 123 6.03 2.30 9.97
C SER A 123 4.91 3.34 9.88
N ALA A 124 3.84 3.15 10.65
CA ALA A 124 2.73 4.11 10.73
C ALA A 124 3.18 5.49 11.25
N ILE A 125 4.03 5.52 12.27
CA ILE A 125 4.56 6.77 12.85
C ILE A 125 5.51 7.47 11.88
N LEU A 126 6.35 6.74 11.14
CA LEU A 126 7.20 7.34 10.11
C LEU A 126 6.37 8.02 9.02
N ILE A 127 5.32 7.36 8.55
CA ILE A 127 4.37 7.95 7.61
C ILE A 127 3.71 9.20 8.22
N LEU A 128 3.24 9.13 9.46
CA LEU A 128 2.61 10.25 10.16
C LEU A 128 3.57 11.45 10.28
N VAL A 129 4.80 11.22 10.74
CA VAL A 129 5.83 12.26 10.90
C VAL A 129 6.17 12.88 9.54
N TYR A 130 6.33 12.07 8.51
CA TYR A 130 6.57 12.55 7.15
C TYR A 130 5.44 13.46 6.68
N ILE A 131 4.18 13.03 6.85
CA ILE A 131 3.00 13.83 6.53
C ILE A 131 3.06 15.14 7.30
N ILE A 132 3.20 15.11 8.63
CA ILE A 132 3.23 16.33 9.46
C ILE A 132 4.33 17.30 9.01
N ILE A 133 5.54 16.84 8.77
CA ILE A 133 6.65 17.69 8.30
C ILE A 133 6.32 18.34 6.95
N ASP A 134 5.84 17.54 6.00
CA ASP A 134 5.39 18.04 4.70
C ASP A 134 4.29 19.10 4.87
N ARG A 135 3.39 18.90 5.84
CA ARG A 135 2.30 19.85 6.14
C ARG A 135 2.79 21.14 6.76
N LEU A 136 3.70 21.07 7.71
CA LEU A 136 4.30 22.25 8.31
C LEU A 136 5.07 23.06 7.26
N ALA A 137 5.79 22.39 6.34
CA ALA A 137 6.44 23.05 5.22
C ALA A 137 5.42 23.75 4.31
N GLU A 138 4.28 23.10 4.04
CA GLU A 138 3.18 23.73 3.31
C GLU A 138 2.65 24.94 4.06
N PHE A 139 2.21 24.82 5.32
CA PHE A 139 1.65 25.93 6.12
C PHE A 139 2.60 27.13 6.19
N CYS A 140 3.89 26.91 6.41
CA CYS A 140 4.88 27.98 6.38
C CYS A 140 4.99 28.64 5.00
N ARG A 141 5.00 27.84 3.92
CA ARG A 141 5.02 28.34 2.54
C ARG A 141 3.78 29.16 2.21
N VAL A 142 2.63 28.72 2.69
CA VAL A 142 1.33 29.40 2.59
C VAL A 142 1.43 30.78 3.22
N SER A 143 1.76 30.85 4.51
CA SER A 143 1.84 32.11 5.24
C SER A 143 2.86 33.07 4.62
N MET A 144 4.04 32.58 4.23
CA MET A 144 5.07 33.41 3.56
C MET A 144 4.60 33.95 2.20
N ARG A 145 3.95 33.14 1.36
CA ARG A 145 3.41 33.61 0.08
C ARG A 145 2.31 34.65 0.28
N TRP A 146 1.49 34.49 1.30
CA TRP A 146 0.47 35.49 1.65
C TRP A 146 1.07 36.83 2.03
N HIS A 147 2.07 36.85 2.91
CA HIS A 147 2.79 38.08 3.24
C HIS A 147 3.50 38.69 2.02
N ALA A 148 4.09 37.87 1.14
CA ALA A 148 4.73 38.35 -0.08
C ALA A 148 3.72 38.94 -1.09
N VAL A 149 2.53 38.34 -1.24
CA VAL A 149 1.46 38.81 -2.14
C VAL A 149 0.84 40.11 -1.65
N GLN A 150 0.68 40.27 -0.33
CA GLN A 150 0.28 41.56 0.27
C GLN A 150 1.28 42.69 -0.05
N ILE A 151 2.56 42.34 -0.22
CA ILE A 151 3.62 43.31 -0.55
C ILE A 151 3.73 43.57 -2.07
N LEU A 152 3.47 42.58 -2.93
CA LEU A 152 3.80 42.63 -4.37
C LEU A 152 2.61 42.69 -5.36
N VAL A 153 1.37 42.32 -5.00
CA VAL A 153 0.30 42.09 -5.99
C VAL A 153 -0.86 43.09 -5.88
N THR A 154 -1.21 43.69 -7.01
CA THR A 154 -2.25 44.71 -7.22
C THR A 154 -3.65 44.15 -7.59
N GLY A 155 -3.93 42.86 -7.33
CA GLY A 155 -5.14 42.18 -7.81
C GLY A 155 -5.80 41.25 -6.79
N PRO A 156 -6.88 41.67 -6.09
CA PRO A 156 -7.49 40.89 -5.01
C PRO A 156 -8.02 39.50 -5.45
N ALA A 157 -8.66 39.39 -6.62
CA ALA A 157 -9.35 38.17 -7.07
C ALA A 157 -8.47 36.92 -7.26
N GLN A 158 -7.24 37.08 -7.76
CA GLN A 158 -6.34 35.95 -8.00
C GLN A 158 -5.68 35.46 -6.69
N ALA A 159 -5.35 36.40 -5.79
CA ALA A 159 -4.93 36.08 -4.43
C ALA A 159 -6.03 35.28 -3.71
N TRP A 160 -7.31 35.69 -3.84
CA TRP A 160 -8.46 35.00 -3.23
C TRP A 160 -8.59 33.53 -3.64
N THR A 161 -8.50 33.28 -4.94
CA THR A 161 -8.65 31.93 -5.49
C THR A 161 -7.52 31.01 -4.99
N GLN A 162 -6.31 31.56 -4.84
CA GLN A 162 -5.19 30.82 -4.26
C GLN A 162 -5.42 30.57 -2.76
N ALA A 163 -5.90 31.55 -1.99
CA ALA A 163 -6.21 31.43 -0.55
C ALA A 163 -7.17 30.29 -0.28
N SER A 164 -8.29 30.27 -1.01
CA SER A 164 -9.38 29.33 -0.77
C SER A 164 -8.96 27.89 -1.08
N LYS A 165 -8.21 27.68 -2.18
CA LYS A 165 -7.64 26.36 -2.51
C LYS A 165 -6.68 25.87 -1.42
N LEU A 166 -5.95 26.80 -0.82
CA LEU A 166 -4.94 26.56 0.17
C LEU A 166 -5.54 26.21 1.53
N LYS A 167 -6.50 27.00 2.01
CA LYS A 167 -7.29 26.70 3.22
C LYS A 167 -8.03 25.36 3.09
N ARG A 168 -8.57 25.05 1.91
CA ARG A 168 -9.16 23.72 1.63
C ARG A 168 -8.12 22.59 1.74
N GLY A 169 -6.93 22.81 1.20
CA GLY A 169 -5.81 21.87 1.31
C GLY A 169 -5.47 21.58 2.78
N VAL A 170 -5.41 22.60 3.63
CA VAL A 170 -5.16 22.50 5.08
C VAL A 170 -6.16 21.58 5.76
N HIS A 171 -7.47 21.73 5.50
CA HIS A 171 -8.50 20.89 6.11
C HIS A 171 -8.42 19.41 5.69
N VAL A 172 -8.32 19.14 4.38
CA VAL A 172 -8.21 17.75 3.86
C VAL A 172 -7.03 17.02 4.52
N VAL A 173 -5.93 17.75 4.65
CA VAL A 173 -4.70 17.28 5.25
C VAL A 173 -4.83 17.01 6.75
N ARG A 174 -5.42 17.96 7.50
CA ARG A 174 -5.69 17.84 8.94
C ARG A 174 -6.55 16.60 9.21
N ASP A 175 -7.62 16.44 8.44
CA ASP A 175 -8.55 15.33 8.60
C ASP A 175 -7.88 13.99 8.26
N HIS A 176 -6.99 13.96 7.26
CA HIS A 176 -6.21 12.78 6.93
C HIS A 176 -5.24 12.36 8.06
N GLY A 177 -4.48 13.31 8.64
CA GLY A 177 -3.58 13.02 9.76
C GLY A 177 -4.33 12.50 11.00
N ARG A 178 -5.49 13.09 11.30
CA ARG A 178 -6.37 12.63 12.37
C ARG A 178 -6.86 11.21 12.16
N ASN A 179 -7.28 10.88 10.94
CA ASN A 179 -7.72 9.54 10.58
C ASN A 179 -6.58 8.54 10.74
N LEU A 180 -5.36 8.86 10.28
CA LEU A 180 -4.20 7.98 10.43
C LEU A 180 -3.86 7.69 11.90
N ILE A 181 -3.92 8.70 12.79
CA ILE A 181 -3.73 8.50 14.23
C ILE A 181 -4.81 7.58 14.80
N ALA A 182 -6.08 7.83 14.48
CA ALA A 182 -7.20 7.03 14.96
C ALA A 182 -7.11 5.57 14.46
N GLU A 183 -6.77 5.38 13.19
CA GLU A 183 -6.54 4.07 12.58
C GLU A 183 -5.37 3.33 13.23
N THR A 184 -4.25 4.03 13.49
CA THR A 184 -3.08 3.45 14.17
C THR A 184 -3.44 2.95 15.56
N ILE A 185 -4.14 3.77 16.36
CA ILE A 185 -4.58 3.41 17.71
C ILE A 185 -5.57 2.24 17.65
N ALA A 186 -6.55 2.29 16.74
CA ALA A 186 -7.54 1.25 16.58
C ALA A 186 -6.92 -0.08 16.13
N TRP A 187 -5.99 -0.05 15.17
CA TRP A 187 -5.28 -1.21 14.68
C TRP A 187 -4.45 -1.87 15.77
N HIS A 188 -3.76 -1.08 16.60
CA HIS A 188 -2.92 -1.62 17.66
C HIS A 188 -3.72 -2.31 18.78
N ARG A 189 -5.00 -1.95 18.94
CA ARG A 189 -5.92 -2.59 19.89
C ARG A 189 -6.55 -3.88 19.38
N LYS A 190 -6.41 -4.19 18.10
CA LYS A 190 -6.96 -5.43 17.52
C LYS A 190 -6.17 -6.64 18.01
N SER A 191 -6.85 -7.77 18.20
CA SER A 191 -6.18 -9.05 18.33
C SER A 191 -5.44 -9.44 17.05
N ASP A 192 -4.55 -10.42 17.14
CA ASP A 192 -3.74 -10.89 16.02
C ASP A 192 -4.61 -11.41 14.87
N TRP A 193 -5.61 -12.23 15.20
CA TRP A 193 -6.58 -12.72 14.23
C TRP A 193 -7.42 -11.60 13.60
N ALA A 194 -7.77 -10.57 14.36
CA ALA A 194 -8.51 -9.42 13.84
C ALA A 194 -7.65 -8.54 12.91
N VAL A 195 -6.33 -8.49 13.12
CA VAL A 195 -5.38 -7.87 12.18
C VAL A 195 -5.32 -8.68 10.89
N ILE A 196 -5.02 -9.98 10.99
CA ILE A 196 -4.91 -10.90 9.83
C ILE A 196 -6.19 -10.86 8.98
N GLN A 197 -7.36 -10.99 9.61
CA GLN A 197 -8.65 -10.93 8.91
C GLN A 197 -8.84 -9.58 8.20
N GLY A 198 -8.46 -8.48 8.85
CA GLY A 198 -8.51 -7.14 8.26
C GLY A 198 -7.66 -7.03 6.99
N ASP A 199 -6.44 -7.54 7.03
CA ASP A 199 -5.50 -7.49 5.91
C ASP A 199 -5.95 -8.37 4.74
N TRP A 200 -6.49 -9.57 5.02
CA TRP A 200 -7.06 -10.43 3.99
C TRP A 200 -8.33 -9.85 3.35
N LEU A 201 -9.18 -9.17 4.13
CA LEU A 201 -10.33 -8.46 3.58
C LEU A 201 -9.90 -7.25 2.75
N HIS A 202 -8.85 -6.54 3.18
CA HIS A 202 -8.25 -5.47 2.38
C HIS A 202 -7.72 -6.02 1.05
N ALA A 203 -7.00 -7.13 1.06
CA ALA A 203 -6.55 -7.83 -0.15
C ALA A 203 -7.70 -8.15 -1.10
N ALA A 204 -8.81 -8.68 -0.57
CA ALA A 204 -10.01 -8.97 -1.35
C ALA A 204 -10.62 -7.70 -1.98
N GLY A 205 -10.66 -6.58 -1.23
CA GLY A 205 -11.13 -5.29 -1.74
C GLY A 205 -10.21 -4.68 -2.80
N THR A 206 -8.89 -4.87 -2.68
CA THR A 206 -7.94 -4.47 -3.72
C THR A 206 -8.14 -5.29 -4.99
N CYS A 207 -8.39 -6.60 -4.86
CA CYS A 207 -8.76 -7.44 -6.01
C CYS A 207 -10.04 -6.97 -6.71
N ASP A 208 -11.03 -6.43 -5.99
CA ASP A 208 -12.23 -5.85 -6.61
C ASP A 208 -11.88 -4.66 -7.54
N LYS A 209 -10.98 -3.78 -7.11
CA LYS A 209 -10.46 -2.68 -7.94
C LYS A 209 -9.69 -3.21 -9.16
N GLN A 210 -8.90 -4.26 -8.98
CA GLN A 210 -8.16 -4.85 -10.11
C GLN A 210 -9.09 -5.49 -11.14
N ILE A 211 -10.14 -6.20 -10.69
CA ILE A 211 -11.16 -6.74 -11.59
C ILE A 211 -11.79 -5.62 -12.43
N GLU A 212 -12.11 -4.48 -11.83
CA GLU A 212 -12.66 -3.32 -12.55
C GLU A 212 -11.67 -2.78 -13.59
N ASN A 213 -10.42 -2.55 -13.20
CA ASN A 213 -9.38 -2.03 -14.08
C ASN A 213 -9.08 -2.97 -15.25
N SER A 214 -8.93 -4.28 -14.99
CA SER A 214 -8.73 -5.28 -16.04
C SER A 214 -9.95 -5.38 -16.95
N THR A 215 -11.16 -5.21 -16.43
CA THR A 215 -12.40 -5.20 -17.24
C THR A 215 -12.42 -4.00 -18.19
N LYS A 216 -12.02 -2.81 -17.72
CA LYS A 216 -11.88 -1.62 -18.57
C LYS A 216 -10.88 -1.88 -19.71
N LEU A 217 -9.72 -2.45 -19.39
CA LEU A 217 -8.68 -2.76 -20.37
C LEU A 217 -9.14 -3.82 -21.40
N PHE A 218 -9.84 -4.85 -20.93
CA PHE A 218 -10.44 -5.86 -21.81
C PHE A 218 -11.46 -5.23 -22.76
N ASN A 219 -12.38 -4.40 -22.26
CA ASN A 219 -13.37 -3.74 -23.11
C ASN A 219 -12.72 -2.75 -24.10
N LEU A 220 -11.64 -2.07 -23.69
CA LEU A 220 -10.85 -1.24 -24.59
C LEU A 220 -10.26 -2.07 -25.74
N SER A 221 -9.71 -3.26 -25.45
CA SER A 221 -9.18 -4.16 -26.49
C SER A 221 -10.25 -4.55 -27.52
N LEU A 222 -11.47 -4.89 -27.06
CA LEU A 222 -12.59 -5.23 -27.94
C LEU A 222 -12.99 -4.06 -28.82
N LYS A 223 -13.06 -2.85 -28.25
CA LYS A 223 -13.36 -1.62 -28.99
C LYS A 223 -12.31 -1.35 -30.07
N LEU A 224 -11.02 -1.45 -29.72
CA LEU A 224 -9.93 -1.24 -30.67
C LEU A 224 -9.95 -2.28 -31.82
N ILE A 225 -10.19 -3.55 -31.51
CA ILE A 225 -10.36 -4.61 -32.53
C ILE A 225 -11.54 -4.32 -33.45
N SER A 226 -12.66 -3.84 -32.90
CA SER A 226 -13.82 -3.48 -33.72
C SER A 226 -13.53 -2.30 -34.65
N HIS A 227 -12.81 -1.27 -34.19
CA HIS A 227 -12.38 -0.15 -35.04
C HIS A 227 -11.43 -0.60 -36.16
N LEU A 228 -10.51 -1.53 -35.88
CA LEU A 228 -9.64 -2.14 -36.89
C LEU A 228 -10.43 -2.88 -37.98
N ALA A 229 -11.59 -3.44 -37.66
CA ALA A 229 -12.43 -4.11 -38.65
C ALA A 229 -13.17 -3.13 -39.59
N CYS A 230 -13.30 -1.85 -39.21
CA CYS A 230 -14.09 -0.85 -39.93
C CYS A 230 -13.25 0.18 -40.71
N LEU A 231 -11.93 0.16 -40.61
CA LEU A 231 -11.07 1.13 -41.30
C LEU A 231 -11.04 0.85 -42.82
N PRO A 232 -11.34 1.85 -43.68
CA PRO A 232 -11.18 1.70 -45.12
C PRO A 232 -9.70 1.57 -45.47
N ARG A 233 -9.37 0.62 -46.35
CA ARG A 233 -8.01 0.39 -46.86
C ARG A 233 -7.60 1.65 -47.65
N SER A 234 -6.72 2.49 -47.09
CA SER A 234 -6.21 3.67 -47.80
C SER A 234 -5.43 3.25 -49.04
N SER A 235 -5.71 3.88 -50.17
CA SER A 235 -5.22 3.50 -51.49
C SER A 235 -3.84 4.09 -51.86
N SER A 236 -3.05 4.51 -50.87
CA SER A 236 -1.87 5.37 -51.09
C SER A 236 -0.53 4.80 -50.61
N GLU A 237 -0.50 3.59 -50.05
CA GLU A 237 0.72 2.94 -49.57
C GLU A 237 0.81 1.51 -50.11
N GLU A 238 2.03 0.98 -50.24
CA GLU A 238 2.30 -0.39 -50.70
C GLU A 238 1.44 -1.40 -49.90
N PRO A 239 0.56 -2.16 -50.58
CA PRO A 239 -0.54 -2.88 -49.93
C PRO A 239 -0.12 -3.97 -48.92
N ASP A 240 1.15 -4.40 -48.97
CA ASP A 240 1.71 -5.46 -48.13
C ASP A 240 2.20 -4.95 -46.76
N MET A 241 2.90 -3.81 -46.71
CA MET A 241 3.42 -3.26 -45.45
C MET A 241 2.31 -2.80 -44.50
N VAL A 242 1.27 -2.15 -45.04
CA VAL A 242 0.10 -1.72 -44.26
C VAL A 242 -0.66 -2.93 -43.71
N ALA A 243 -0.79 -4.00 -44.50
CA ALA A 243 -1.45 -5.23 -44.07
C ALA A 243 -0.66 -5.94 -42.94
N ILE A 244 0.67 -5.96 -43.02
CA ILE A 244 1.54 -6.51 -41.97
C ILE A 244 1.39 -5.70 -40.67
N ILE A 245 1.50 -4.37 -40.72
CA ILE A 245 1.36 -3.50 -39.54
C ILE A 245 -0.03 -3.65 -38.91
N HIS A 246 -1.08 -3.67 -39.72
CA HIS A 246 -2.46 -3.84 -39.24
C HIS A 246 -2.68 -5.20 -38.57
N THR A 247 -2.08 -6.26 -39.13
CA THR A 247 -2.15 -7.62 -38.57
C THR A 247 -1.40 -7.71 -37.23
N ARG A 248 -0.21 -7.13 -37.14
CA ARG A 248 0.57 -7.04 -35.90
C ARG A 248 -0.19 -6.28 -34.82
N ARG A 249 -0.76 -5.12 -35.16
CA ARG A 249 -1.61 -4.31 -34.27
C ARG A 249 -2.79 -5.10 -33.73
N LYS A 250 -3.55 -5.75 -34.63
CA LYS A 250 -4.71 -6.57 -34.26
C LYS A 250 -4.31 -7.71 -33.32
N SER A 251 -3.18 -8.37 -33.60
CA SER A 251 -2.63 -9.44 -32.77
C SER A 251 -2.23 -8.94 -31.37
N ALA A 252 -1.48 -7.83 -31.29
CA ALA A 252 -1.05 -7.25 -30.02
C ALA A 252 -2.22 -6.81 -29.14
N ILE A 253 -3.22 -6.14 -29.73
CA ILE A 253 -4.45 -5.72 -29.03
C ILE A 253 -5.28 -6.94 -28.60
N GLY A 254 -5.36 -7.98 -29.45
CA GLY A 254 -5.98 -9.26 -29.10
C GLY A 254 -5.32 -9.90 -27.89
N ARG A 255 -3.99 -10.02 -27.90
CA ARG A 255 -3.19 -10.53 -26.77
C ARG A 255 -3.40 -9.70 -25.50
N MET A 256 -3.39 -8.37 -25.61
CA MET A 256 -3.70 -7.48 -24.48
C MET A 256 -5.06 -7.81 -23.86
N GLY A 257 -6.09 -8.01 -24.69
CA GLY A 257 -7.41 -8.43 -24.24
C GLY A 257 -7.39 -9.79 -23.52
N GLU A 258 -6.66 -10.77 -24.06
CA GLU A 258 -6.55 -12.08 -23.43
C GLU A 258 -5.81 -12.05 -22.09
N VAL A 259 -4.73 -11.26 -21.99
CA VAL A 259 -4.01 -11.08 -20.72
C VAL A 259 -4.91 -10.38 -19.70
N ALA A 260 -5.61 -9.31 -20.09
CA ALA A 260 -6.55 -8.62 -19.21
C ALA A 260 -7.66 -9.57 -18.71
N ARG A 261 -8.18 -10.44 -19.59
CA ARG A 261 -9.16 -11.46 -19.22
C ARG A 261 -8.61 -12.48 -18.22
N THR A 262 -7.34 -12.87 -18.39
CA THR A 262 -6.65 -13.81 -17.50
C THR A 262 -6.38 -13.17 -16.14
N ALA A 263 -5.99 -11.88 -16.11
CA ALA A 263 -5.85 -11.10 -14.89
C ALA A 263 -7.17 -11.00 -14.08
N ILE A 264 -8.32 -10.83 -14.75
CA ILE A 264 -9.64 -10.87 -14.09
C ILE A 264 -9.86 -12.21 -13.37
N LEU A 265 -9.48 -13.33 -13.99
CA LEU A 265 -9.64 -14.65 -13.39
C LEU A 265 -8.74 -14.82 -12.16
N LEU A 266 -7.47 -14.43 -12.25
CA LEU A 266 -6.55 -14.47 -11.10
C LEU A 266 -7.04 -13.59 -9.95
N ALA A 267 -7.42 -12.35 -10.22
CA ALA A 267 -7.97 -11.46 -9.19
C ALA A 267 -9.23 -12.03 -8.54
N LYS A 268 -10.11 -12.69 -9.31
CA LYS A 268 -11.30 -13.37 -8.76
C LYS A 268 -10.92 -14.57 -7.89
N LEU A 269 -9.94 -15.36 -8.30
CA LEU A 269 -9.45 -16.49 -7.52
C LEU A 269 -8.88 -15.98 -6.18
N THR A 270 -7.91 -15.06 -6.21
CA THR A 270 -7.30 -14.48 -5.01
C THR A 270 -8.35 -13.89 -4.07
N ARG A 271 -9.29 -13.08 -4.60
CA ARG A 271 -10.39 -12.53 -3.82
C ARG A 271 -11.24 -13.62 -3.15
N THR A 272 -11.53 -14.70 -3.87
CA THR A 272 -12.33 -15.81 -3.36
C THR A 272 -11.60 -16.52 -2.23
N MET A 273 -10.30 -16.79 -2.41
CA MET A 273 -9.45 -17.39 -1.39
C MET A 273 -9.38 -16.51 -0.14
N ALA A 274 -9.01 -15.24 -0.30
CA ALA A 274 -8.92 -14.28 0.80
C ALA A 274 -10.23 -14.18 1.61
N ARG A 275 -11.39 -14.12 0.94
CA ARG A 275 -12.70 -14.13 1.61
C ARG A 275 -12.98 -15.45 2.31
N LYS A 276 -12.64 -16.59 1.69
CA LYS A 276 -12.87 -17.91 2.25
C LYS A 276 -12.06 -18.12 3.53
N VAL A 277 -10.77 -17.83 3.51
CA VAL A 277 -9.90 -17.96 4.69
C VAL A 277 -10.25 -16.94 5.77
N SER A 278 -10.67 -15.73 5.40
CA SER A 278 -11.15 -14.72 6.36
C SER A 278 -12.41 -15.15 7.11
N GLN A 279 -13.26 -15.97 6.47
CA GLN A 279 -14.48 -16.50 7.09
C GLN A 279 -14.20 -17.69 8.02
N MET A 280 -13.04 -18.34 7.89
CA MET A 280 -12.63 -19.43 8.76
C MET A 280 -12.17 -18.92 10.13
N ILE A 281 -11.60 -17.71 10.19
CA ILE A 281 -11.23 -17.07 11.45
C ILE A 281 -12.48 -16.88 12.33
N PRO A 282 -12.52 -17.48 13.54
CA PRO A 282 -13.66 -17.35 14.45
C PRO A 282 -13.96 -15.88 14.78
N ARG A 283 -15.25 -15.51 14.76
CA ARG A 283 -15.69 -14.13 15.09
C ARG A 283 -15.55 -13.77 16.57
N LYS A 284 -15.48 -14.77 17.45
CA LYS A 284 -15.22 -14.56 18.87
C LYS A 284 -13.73 -14.86 19.10
N PRO A 285 -12.99 -13.98 19.79
CA PRO A 285 -11.62 -14.27 20.17
C PRO A 285 -11.66 -15.52 21.04
N ILE A 286 -11.04 -16.60 20.54
CA ILE A 286 -10.68 -17.71 21.39
C ILE A 286 -9.41 -17.21 22.07
N PHE A 287 -9.55 -16.71 23.30
CA PHE A 287 -8.46 -16.07 24.05
C PHE A 287 -7.18 -16.93 24.12
N GLU A 288 -7.31 -18.25 23.96
CA GLU A 288 -6.20 -19.22 23.89
C GLU A 288 -5.39 -19.06 22.58
N LEU A 289 -6.05 -18.91 21.43
CA LEU A 289 -5.43 -18.83 20.10
C LEU A 289 -4.70 -17.51 19.81
N ASP A 290 -5.04 -16.41 20.48
CA ASP A 290 -4.32 -15.13 20.32
C ASP A 290 -2.90 -15.18 20.92
N THR A 291 -2.63 -16.15 21.82
CA THR A 291 -1.30 -16.34 22.41
C THR A 291 -0.40 -17.28 21.61
N GLU A 292 -0.89 -17.85 20.51
CA GLU A 292 -0.16 -18.89 19.75
C GLU A 292 0.61 -18.31 18.55
N ILE A 293 0.20 -17.15 18.03
CA ILE A 293 0.83 -16.57 16.84
C ILE A 293 2.03 -15.72 17.26
N ASN A 294 3.24 -16.09 16.83
CA ASN A 294 4.42 -15.24 16.97
C ASN A 294 4.51 -14.19 15.86
N SER A 295 5.42 -13.23 15.99
CA SER A 295 5.62 -12.17 15.00
C SER A 295 6.03 -12.68 13.61
N GLU A 296 6.77 -13.79 13.51
CA GLU A 296 7.19 -14.37 12.22
C GLU A 296 5.97 -14.90 11.46
N THR A 297 5.09 -15.59 12.17
CA THR A 297 3.86 -16.14 11.61
C THR A 297 2.86 -15.03 11.26
N LEU A 298 2.76 -13.99 12.10
CA LEU A 298 1.95 -12.79 11.81
C LEU A 298 2.37 -12.14 10.48
N GLU A 299 3.67 -11.93 10.30
CA GLU A 299 4.21 -11.33 9.08
C GLU A 299 3.92 -12.20 7.85
N GLN A 300 4.10 -13.52 7.96
CA GLN A 300 3.77 -14.46 6.89
C GLN A 300 2.27 -14.40 6.52
N PHE A 301 1.37 -14.39 7.50
CA PHE A 301 -0.07 -14.32 7.23
C PHE A 301 -0.49 -12.99 6.61
N ARG A 302 0.10 -11.88 7.06
CA ARG A 302 -0.14 -10.56 6.46
C ARG A 302 0.27 -10.54 4.99
N ASN A 303 1.44 -11.07 4.69
CA ASN A 303 2.03 -11.04 3.35
C ASN A 303 1.48 -12.16 2.44
N ALA A 304 0.58 -13.00 2.94
CA ALA A 304 0.05 -14.16 2.23
C ALA A 304 -0.52 -13.81 0.84
N PHE A 305 -1.15 -12.65 0.68
CA PHE A 305 -1.73 -12.19 -0.59
C PHE A 305 -0.96 -11.05 -1.27
N GLU A 306 0.10 -10.55 -0.64
CA GLU A 306 0.85 -9.37 -1.08
C GLU A 306 1.41 -9.56 -2.49
N SER A 307 2.06 -10.69 -2.75
CA SER A 307 2.61 -11.02 -4.08
C SER A 307 1.55 -10.92 -5.18
N THR A 308 0.31 -11.36 -4.95
CA THR A 308 -0.73 -11.21 -5.99
C THR A 308 -1.18 -9.76 -6.14
N ILE A 309 -1.34 -9.05 -5.02
CA ILE A 309 -1.80 -7.66 -5.00
C ILE A 309 -0.81 -6.73 -5.69
N GLU A 310 0.49 -7.00 -5.61
CA GLU A 310 1.54 -6.19 -6.23
C GLU A 310 1.75 -6.52 -7.70
N ASN A 311 1.74 -7.80 -8.08
CA ASN A 311 2.07 -8.22 -9.44
C ASN A 311 0.96 -7.95 -10.47
N LEU A 312 -0.32 -7.98 -10.06
CA LEU A 312 -1.44 -7.68 -10.97
C LEU A 312 -1.42 -6.23 -11.49
N PRO A 313 -1.27 -5.18 -10.66
CA PRO A 313 -1.11 -3.81 -11.13
C PRO A 313 0.06 -3.61 -12.09
N ILE A 314 1.22 -4.22 -11.82
CA ILE A 314 2.41 -4.09 -12.67
C ILE A 314 2.11 -4.64 -14.05
N LEU A 315 1.56 -5.86 -14.13
CA LEU A 315 1.13 -6.48 -15.38
C LEU A 315 0.16 -5.57 -16.16
N LEU A 316 -0.84 -4.99 -15.50
CA LEU A 316 -1.80 -4.10 -16.15
C LEU A 316 -1.17 -2.77 -16.58
N GLY A 317 -0.22 -2.24 -15.81
CA GLY A 317 0.52 -1.03 -16.14
C GLY A 317 1.34 -1.20 -17.41
N CYS A 318 2.05 -2.33 -17.57
CA CYS A 318 2.79 -2.65 -18.79
C CYS A 318 1.87 -2.79 -20.00
N LEU A 319 0.71 -3.46 -19.84
CA LEU A 319 -0.28 -3.60 -20.91
C LEU A 319 -0.90 -2.26 -21.33
N GLY A 320 -1.11 -1.34 -20.38
CA GLY A 320 -1.64 -0.01 -20.66
C GLY A 320 -0.74 0.84 -21.57
N LYS A 321 0.53 0.44 -21.74
CA LYS A 321 1.47 1.10 -22.67
C LYS A 321 1.24 0.68 -24.13
N ILE A 322 0.52 -0.43 -24.37
CA ILE A 322 0.12 -0.85 -25.72
C ILE A 322 -0.99 0.09 -26.17
N THR A 323 -0.67 0.93 -27.15
CA THR A 323 -1.60 1.93 -27.69
C THR A 323 -1.84 1.70 -29.17
N TRP A 324 -2.76 2.46 -29.74
CA TRP A 324 -2.97 2.52 -31.18
C TRP A 324 -1.68 2.85 -31.94
N ASP A 325 -0.92 3.82 -31.43
CA ASP A 325 0.28 4.35 -32.07
C ASP A 325 1.52 3.49 -31.80
N GLN A 326 1.54 2.75 -30.69
CA GLN A 326 2.65 1.90 -30.25
C GLN A 326 2.14 0.49 -29.90
N PRO A 327 2.03 -0.41 -30.90
CA PRO A 327 1.50 -1.77 -30.71
C PRO A 327 2.55 -2.78 -30.25
N THR A 328 3.82 -2.38 -30.21
CA THR A 328 4.95 -3.20 -29.76
C THR A 328 5.24 -2.93 -28.29
N LEU A 329 5.65 -3.98 -27.58
CA LEU A 329 6.22 -3.82 -26.25
C LEU A 329 7.73 -3.59 -26.40
N THR A 330 8.25 -2.66 -25.61
CA THR A 330 9.69 -2.60 -25.38
C THR A 330 10.13 -3.86 -24.63
N ILE A 331 11.37 -4.29 -24.84
CA ILE A 331 11.97 -5.44 -24.13
C ILE A 331 11.81 -5.30 -22.60
N PRO A 332 12.11 -4.13 -21.98
CA PRO A 332 11.93 -3.95 -20.54
C PRO A 332 10.48 -4.17 -20.06
N ASN A 333 9.48 -3.72 -20.83
CA ASN A 333 8.07 -3.92 -20.45
C ASN A 333 7.68 -5.39 -20.51
N ARG A 334 8.16 -6.14 -21.52
CA ARG A 334 7.88 -7.57 -21.62
C ARG A 334 8.55 -8.33 -20.48
N ASP A 335 9.81 -8.03 -20.17
CA ASP A 335 10.54 -8.70 -19.10
C ASP A 335 9.91 -8.42 -17.73
N GLU A 336 9.45 -7.20 -17.50
CA GLU A 336 8.67 -6.83 -16.32
C GLU A 336 7.36 -7.64 -16.23
N MET A 337 6.61 -7.78 -17.34
CA MET A 337 5.41 -8.62 -17.38
C MET A 337 5.71 -10.09 -17.11
N VAL A 338 6.79 -10.64 -17.69
CA VAL A 338 7.22 -12.03 -17.45
C VAL A 338 7.58 -12.22 -15.98
N SER A 339 8.31 -11.27 -15.39
CA SER A 339 8.64 -11.27 -13.97
C SER A 339 7.39 -11.27 -13.10
N SER A 340 6.42 -10.40 -13.39
CA SER A 340 5.15 -10.35 -12.65
C SER A 340 4.32 -11.61 -12.80
N ALA A 341 4.26 -12.20 -14.00
CA ALA A 341 3.58 -13.46 -14.23
C ALA A 341 4.23 -14.62 -13.45
N ASN A 342 5.57 -14.66 -13.38
CA ASN A 342 6.30 -15.62 -12.56
C ASN A 342 6.10 -15.39 -11.05
N GLY A 343 5.97 -14.13 -10.61
CA GLY A 343 5.58 -13.79 -9.24
C GLY A 343 4.21 -14.35 -8.88
N LEU A 344 3.23 -14.17 -9.77
CA LEU A 344 1.88 -14.73 -9.61
C LEU A 344 1.88 -16.26 -9.59
N ALA A 345 2.70 -16.91 -10.41
CA ALA A 345 2.86 -18.37 -10.40
C ALA A 345 3.31 -18.91 -9.04
N LYS A 346 4.25 -18.21 -8.40
CA LYS A 346 4.76 -18.59 -7.07
C LYS A 346 3.78 -18.24 -5.95
N SER A 347 2.96 -17.19 -6.13
CA SER A 347 2.13 -16.63 -5.06
C SER A 347 1.18 -17.66 -4.44
N PHE A 348 0.42 -18.42 -5.25
CA PHE A 348 -0.50 -19.42 -4.69
C PHE A 348 0.22 -20.47 -3.87
N ASN A 349 1.34 -21.02 -4.34
CA ASN A 349 2.08 -22.03 -3.57
C ASN A 349 2.52 -21.49 -2.21
N SER A 350 3.05 -20.26 -2.17
CA SER A 350 3.41 -19.59 -0.92
C SER A 350 2.21 -19.35 0.01
N THR A 351 1.09 -18.86 -0.52
CA THR A 351 -0.13 -18.63 0.29
C THR A 351 -0.73 -19.96 0.77
N SER A 352 -0.70 -20.97 -0.11
CA SER A 352 -1.25 -22.30 0.09
C SER A 352 -0.51 -23.00 1.22
N THR A 353 0.83 -23.03 1.22
CA THR A 353 1.62 -23.66 2.30
C THR A 353 1.32 -23.06 3.67
N LEU A 354 1.14 -21.74 3.77
CA LEU A 354 0.75 -21.07 5.02
C LEU A 354 -0.58 -21.59 5.58
N PHE A 355 -1.51 -21.96 4.70
CA PHE A 355 -2.81 -22.49 5.07
C PHE A 355 -2.84 -24.03 5.26
N VAL A 356 -1.68 -24.72 5.29
CA VAL A 356 -1.55 -26.09 5.84
C VAL A 356 -1.03 -26.06 7.28
N SER A 357 -0.83 -24.88 7.88
CA SER A 357 -0.28 -24.79 9.23
C SER A 357 -1.25 -25.43 10.25
N PRO A 358 -0.76 -26.19 11.25
CA PRO A 358 -1.60 -26.76 12.31
C PRO A 358 -2.51 -25.74 13.00
N LEU A 359 -2.07 -24.48 13.06
CA LEU A 359 -2.83 -23.32 13.56
C LEU A 359 -4.18 -23.14 12.87
N LEU A 360 -4.28 -23.47 11.58
CA LEU A 360 -5.52 -23.36 10.80
C LEU A 360 -6.32 -24.68 10.77
N ASP A 361 -5.66 -25.82 10.98
CA ASP A 361 -6.34 -27.11 11.13
C ASP A 361 -7.21 -27.12 12.41
N GLU A 362 -6.73 -26.55 13.51
CA GLU A 362 -7.54 -26.39 14.74
C GLU A 362 -8.76 -25.46 14.55
N ILE A 363 -8.60 -24.44 13.70
CA ILE A 363 -9.69 -23.53 13.31
C ILE A 363 -10.69 -24.24 12.37
N GLU A 364 -10.22 -25.11 11.48
CA GLU A 364 -11.07 -25.91 10.61
C GLU A 364 -11.92 -26.91 11.40
N HIS A 365 -11.33 -27.61 12.38
CA HIS A 365 -12.03 -28.59 13.23
C HIS A 365 -13.14 -27.99 14.11
N SER A 366 -13.09 -26.67 14.35
CA SER A 366 -14.13 -25.94 15.09
C SER A 366 -15.22 -25.34 14.19
N SER A 367 -15.09 -25.44 12.87
CA SER A 367 -16.05 -24.91 11.89
C SER A 367 -16.85 -26.04 11.21
N PRO A 368 -18.19 -26.04 11.31
CA PRO A 368 -19.00 -27.10 10.71
C PRO A 368 -19.13 -26.91 9.20
N GLY A 369 -18.44 -27.73 8.41
CA GLY A 369 -18.98 -28.16 7.11
C GLY A 369 -18.20 -27.83 5.83
N ILE A 370 -16.87 -27.71 5.83
CA ILE A 370 -16.11 -27.56 4.59
C ILE A 370 -14.89 -28.46 4.63
N ASP A 371 -14.78 -29.42 3.71
CA ASP A 371 -13.52 -30.11 3.41
C ASP A 371 -12.60 -29.08 2.73
N PHE A 372 -11.90 -28.28 3.54
CA PHE A 372 -11.05 -27.18 3.06
C PHE A 372 -9.94 -27.73 2.19
N LYS A 373 -9.44 -28.92 2.54
CA LYS A 373 -8.41 -29.64 1.81
C LYS A 373 -8.86 -29.97 0.38
N ALA A 374 -10.04 -30.57 0.19
CA ALA A 374 -10.57 -30.85 -1.13
C ALA A 374 -10.85 -29.58 -1.94
N TRP A 375 -11.44 -28.56 -1.30
CA TRP A 375 -11.69 -27.27 -1.96
C TRP A 375 -10.39 -26.61 -2.44
N ARG A 376 -9.35 -26.63 -1.60
CA ARG A 376 -8.04 -26.05 -1.90
C ARG A 376 -7.32 -26.77 -3.02
N LEU A 377 -7.38 -28.11 -3.10
CA LEU A 377 -6.82 -28.88 -4.21
C LEU A 377 -7.47 -28.49 -5.53
N SER A 378 -8.81 -28.48 -5.59
CA SER A 378 -9.55 -28.06 -6.78
C SER A 378 -9.28 -26.59 -7.15
N PHE A 379 -9.04 -25.75 -6.15
CA PHE A 379 -8.70 -24.35 -6.35
C PHE A 379 -7.28 -24.21 -6.93
N GLY A 380 -6.31 -24.98 -6.45
CA GLY A 380 -4.95 -25.02 -6.98
C GLY A 380 -4.91 -25.38 -8.46
N ASP A 381 -5.62 -26.44 -8.87
CA ASP A 381 -5.72 -26.83 -10.28
C ASP A 381 -6.29 -25.70 -11.17
N SER A 382 -7.20 -24.90 -10.61
CA SER A 382 -7.79 -23.75 -11.31
C SER A 382 -6.80 -22.59 -11.41
N TRP A 383 -5.99 -22.37 -10.37
CA TRP A 383 -4.94 -21.36 -10.34
C TRP A 383 -3.86 -21.66 -11.39
N ASP A 384 -3.32 -22.87 -11.38
CA ASP A 384 -2.21 -23.28 -12.25
C ASP A 384 -2.60 -23.14 -13.73
N LYS A 385 -3.80 -23.60 -14.11
CA LYS A 385 -4.31 -23.43 -15.48
C LYS A 385 -4.37 -21.97 -15.94
N VAL A 386 -4.76 -21.07 -15.04
CA VAL A 386 -4.88 -19.64 -15.37
C VAL A 386 -3.50 -19.00 -15.47
N VAL A 387 -2.57 -19.37 -14.59
CA VAL A 387 -1.18 -18.89 -14.62
C VAL A 387 -0.42 -19.41 -15.84
N ASP A 388 -0.54 -20.69 -16.19
CA ASP A 388 0.11 -21.26 -17.36
C ASP A 388 -0.33 -20.53 -18.64
N ARG A 389 -1.63 -20.24 -18.73
CA ARG A 389 -2.16 -19.41 -19.81
C ARG A 389 -1.57 -18.01 -19.78
N LEU A 390 -1.45 -17.38 -18.62
CA LEU A 390 -0.86 -16.05 -18.49
C LEU A 390 0.60 -16.05 -19.00
N LEU A 391 1.41 -16.99 -18.53
CA LEU A 391 2.83 -17.12 -18.89
C LEU A 391 3.00 -17.32 -20.40
N TYR A 392 2.17 -18.17 -21.00
CA TYR A 392 2.13 -18.37 -22.45
C TYR A 392 1.82 -17.07 -23.19
N LEU A 393 0.75 -16.36 -22.78
CA LEU A 393 0.32 -15.13 -23.42
C LEU A 393 1.39 -14.03 -23.33
N VAL A 394 1.98 -13.82 -22.16
CA VAL A 394 3.01 -12.81 -21.92
C VAL A 394 4.29 -13.13 -22.72
N SER A 395 4.67 -14.40 -22.79
CA SER A 395 5.86 -14.82 -23.56
C SER A 395 5.67 -14.64 -25.07
N SER A 396 4.43 -14.66 -25.55
CA SER A 396 4.09 -14.57 -26.98
C SER A 396 4.04 -13.15 -27.57
N PHE A 397 4.29 -12.10 -26.77
CA PHE A 397 4.33 -10.74 -27.29
C PHE A 397 5.56 -10.50 -28.19
N GLU A 398 5.32 -9.84 -29.32
CA GLU A 398 6.38 -9.30 -30.18
C GLU A 398 7.04 -8.11 -29.48
N VAL A 399 8.37 -8.06 -29.54
CA VAL A 399 9.19 -6.97 -28.99
C VAL A 399 9.83 -6.16 -30.11
N GLU A 400 10.08 -4.89 -29.83
CA GLU A 400 10.94 -4.06 -30.69
C GLU A 400 12.34 -4.68 -30.81
N PRO A 401 12.93 -4.71 -32.02
CA PRO A 401 14.32 -5.11 -32.18
C PRO A 401 15.23 -4.12 -31.45
N GLU A 402 16.26 -4.62 -30.77
CA GLU A 402 17.30 -3.78 -30.19
C GLU A 402 17.91 -2.93 -31.30
N GLN A 403 17.85 -1.60 -31.14
CA GLN A 403 18.62 -0.70 -31.99
C GLN A 403 20.10 -0.99 -31.72
N GLN A 404 20.74 -1.72 -32.64
CA GLN A 404 22.18 -1.74 -32.72
C GLN A 404 22.62 -0.29 -32.90
N LEU A 405 23.25 0.28 -31.88
CA LEU A 405 24.01 1.52 -32.02
C LEU A 405 25.02 1.27 -33.14
N GLU A 406 24.76 1.83 -34.31
CA GLU A 406 25.77 2.05 -35.33
C GLU A 406 26.87 2.86 -34.64
N GLN A 407 27.94 2.18 -34.23
CA GLN A 407 29.21 2.82 -33.97
C GLN A 407 29.75 3.25 -35.33
N ASP A 408 29.39 4.47 -35.73
CA ASP A 408 30.07 5.16 -36.81
C ASP A 408 31.54 5.37 -36.40
N ASN A 409 32.44 4.75 -37.18
CA ASN A 409 33.89 4.96 -37.14
C ASN A 409 34.28 6.32 -37.72
#